data_AF-A0A1I5BSM9-F1
#
_entry.id   AF-A0A1I5BSM9-F1
#
_cell.length_a   1.000
_cell.length_b   1.000
_cell.length_c   1.000
_cell.angle_alpha   90.00
_cell.angle_beta   90.00
_cell.angle_gamma   90.00
#
_symmetry.space_group_name_H-M   'P 1'
#
loop_
_entity.id
_entity.type
_entity.pdbx_description
1 polymer ?
#
loop_
_entity_poly.entity_id
_entity_poly.type
_entity_poly.pdbx_seq_one_letter_code
_entity_poly.pdbx_strand_id
1 'polypeptide(L)' 'MLIAKIIGTGWMLFWFFMCLSLMAKSLKEGSDALGGLFSASLMWLIFGFGPIVIVKFGWGFIR' A
#
# COMPACT_ATOMS: atom_id res chain seq x y z
N MET A 1 0.01 -6.46 -22.52
CA MET A 1 0.83 -6.06 -21.34
C MET A 1 0.28 -4.85 -20.58
N LEU A 2 -0.41 -3.89 -21.22
CA LEU A 2 -1.01 -2.73 -20.55
C LEU A 2 -2.13 -3.11 -19.55
N ILE A 3 -2.99 -4.07 -19.91
CA ILE A 3 -4.09 -4.54 -19.06
C ILE A 3 -3.58 -5.17 -17.75
N ALA A 4 -2.54 -6.03 -17.82
CA ALA A 4 -1.94 -6.63 -16.62
C ALA A 4 -1.33 -5.58 -15.68
N LYS A 5 -0.73 -4.53 -16.25
CA LYS A 5 -0.21 -3.39 -15.48
C LYS A 5 -1.33 -2.60 -14.81
N ILE A 6 -2.43 -2.32 -15.51
CA ILE A 6 -3.59 -1.61 -14.96
C ILE A 6 -4.24 -2.43 -13.84
N ILE A 7 -4.42 -3.74 -14.05
CA ILE A 7 -4.99 -4.65 -13.03
C ILE A 7 -4.07 -4.71 -11.80
N GLY A 8 -2.76 -4.84 -11.99
CA GLY A 8 -1.79 -4.86 -10.89
C GLY A 8 -1.76 -3.55 -10.09
N THR A 9 -1.77 -2.41 -10.79
CA THR A 9 -1.84 -1.09 -10.14
C THR A 9 -3.17 -0.88 -9.42
N GLY A 10 -4.29 -1.28 -10.03
CA GLY A 10 -5.62 -1.23 -9.42
C GLY A 10 -5.72 -2.09 -8.15
N TRP A 11 -5.14 -3.28 -8.17
CA TRP A 11 -5.06 -4.17 -7.01
C TRP A 11 -4.26 -3.55 -5.87
N MET A 12 -3.11 -2.93 -6.14
CA MET A 12 -2.31 -2.23 -5.12
C MET A 12 -3.04 -1.04 -4.52
N LEU A 13 -3.71 -0.23 -5.35
CA LEU A 13 -4.51 0.91 -4.89
C LEU A 13 -5.68 0.44 -4.02
N PHE A 14 -6.35 -0.65 -4.40
CA PHE A 14 -7.43 -1.22 -3.60
C PHE A 14 -6.97 -1.60 -2.19
N TRP A 15 -5.86 -2.34 -2.08
CA TRP A 15 -5.27 -2.70 -0.80
C TRP A 15 -4.81 -1.48 0.01
N PHE A 16 -4.30 -0.44 -0.66
CA PHE A 16 -3.91 0.81 -0.01
C PHE A 16 -5.10 1.45 0.69
N PHE A 17 -6.20 1.67 -0.02
CA PHE A 17 -7.39 2.30 0.57
C PHE A 17 -8.04 1.45 1.68
N MET A 18 -7.98 0.12 1.55
CA MET A 18 -8.50 -0.79 2.57
C MET A 18 -7.68 -0.70 3.87
N CYS A 19 -6.36 -0.75 3.78
CA CYS A 19 -5.47 -0.58 4.92
C CYS A 19 -5.60 0.82 5.55
N LEU A 20 -5.80 1.86 4.74
CA LEU A 20 -5.96 3.24 5.21
C LEU A 20 -7.24 3.39 6.02
N SER A 21 -8.32 2.74 5.57
CA SER A 21 -9.61 2.72 6.26
C SER A 21 -9.52 1.97 7.59
N LEU A 22 -8.81 0.85 7.64
CA LEU A 22 -8.54 0.10 8.87
C LEU A 22 -7.72 0.93 9.86
N MET A 23 -6.66 1.60 9.39
CA MET A 23 -5.88 2.53 10.20
C MET A 23 -6.71 3.69 10.76
N ALA A 24 -7.51 4.33 9.91
CA ALA A 24 -8.37 5.44 10.33
C ALA A 24 -9.38 4.99 11.38
N LYS A 25 -9.87 3.74 11.29
CA LYS A 25 -10.76 3.13 12.28
C LYS A 25 -10.02 2.85 13.60
N SER A 26 -8.82 2.27 13.56
CA SER A 26 -7.99 2.03 14.74
C SER A 26 -7.55 3.31 15.45
N LEU A 27 -7.28 4.39 14.72
CA LEU A 27 -6.98 5.70 15.31
C LEU A 27 -8.21 6.31 16.00
N LYS A 28 -9.42 6.07 15.47
CA LYS A 28 -10.68 6.54 16.07
C LYS A 28 -11.05 5.80 17.36
N GLU A 29 -10.67 4.53 17.49
CA GLU A 29 -10.95 3.70 18.67
C GLU A 29 -9.98 3.96 19.85
N GLY A 30 -9.04 4.92 19.72
CA GLY A 30 -8.14 5.30 20.81
C GLY A 30 -6.93 4.39 20.98
N SER A 31 -6.58 3.60 19.96
CA SER A 31 -5.36 2.80 19.93
C SER A 31 -4.11 3.68 20.11
N ASP A 32 -3.11 3.17 20.84
CA ASP A 32 -1.88 3.88 21.21
C ASP A 32 -1.33 4.76 20.08
N ALA A 33 -1.24 6.07 20.32
CA ALA A 33 -0.86 7.06 19.32
C ALA A 33 0.51 6.75 18.66
N LEU A 34 1.44 6.16 19.41
CA LEU A 34 2.73 5.69 18.90
C LEU A 34 2.61 4.44 18.03
N GLY A 35 1.76 3.49 18.39
CA GLY A 35 1.45 2.32 17.56
C GLY A 35 0.72 2.70 16.27
N GLY A 36 -0.17 3.68 16.35
CA GLY A 36 -0.82 4.31 15.19
C GLY A 36 0.17 5.01 14.25
N LEU A 37 1.09 5.80 14.79
CA LEU A 37 2.13 6.48 13.99
C LEU A 37 3.12 5.50 13.36
N PHE A 38 3.53 4.46 14.09
CA PHE A 38 4.44 3.44 13.58
C PHE A 38 3.79 2.59 12.48
N SER A 39 2.52 2.21 12.66
CA SER A 39 1.75 1.51 11.63
C SER A 39 1.46 2.39 10.41
N ALA A 40 1.17 3.68 10.58
CA ALA A 40 1.07 4.64 9.46
C ALA A 40 2.38 4.76 8.69
N SER A 41 3.50 4.93 9.39
CA SER A 41 4.85 5.02 8.80
C SER A 41 5.16 3.77 7.98
N LEU A 42 5.00 2.58 8.57
CA LEU A 42 5.22 1.31 7.89
C LEU A 42 4.28 1.10 6.71
N MET A 43 3.01 1.46 6.85
CA MET A 43 2.04 1.38 5.77
C MET A 43 2.47 2.28 4.60
N TRP A 44 2.86 3.53 4.86
CA TRP A 44 3.37 4.43 3.84
C TRP A 44 4.67 3.94 3.21
N LEU A 45 5.53 3.27 3.98
CA LEU A 45 6.77 2.68 3.47
C LEU A 45 6.45 1.52 2.53
N ILE A 46 5.57 0.60 2.93
CA ILE A 46 5.20 -0.58 2.13
C ILE A 46 4.42 -0.17 0.87
N PHE A 47 3.46 0.75 0.99
CA PHE A 47 2.66 1.19 -0.16
C PHE A 47 3.33 2.27 -1.01
N GLY A 48 4.31 3.00 -0.46
CA GLY A 48 5.15 3.92 -1.23
C GLY A 48 6.24 3.17 -1.99
N PHE A 49 6.98 2.28 -1.32
CA PHE A 49 8.05 1.51 -1.96
C PHE A 49 7.57 0.30 -2.75
N GLY A 50 6.52 -0.39 -2.31
CA GLY A 50 6.01 -1.62 -2.95
C GLY A 50 5.70 -1.43 -4.44
N PRO A 51 4.91 -0.42 -4.83
CA PRO A 51 4.64 -0.13 -6.24
C PRO A 51 5.89 0.27 -7.01
N ILE A 52 6.80 1.04 -6.40
CA ILE A 52 8.05 1.46 -7.04
C ILE A 52 8.92 0.23 -7.34
N VAL A 53 9.04 -0.70 -6.40
CA VAL A 53 9.79 -1.96 -6.59
C VAL A 53 9.11 -2.83 -7.64
N ILE A 54 7.79 -2.94 -7.64
CA ILE A 54 7.07 -3.78 -8.63
C ILE A 54 7.12 -3.16 -10.04
N VAL A 55 7.08 -1.84 -10.16
CA VAL A 55 7.26 -1.16 -11.46
C VAL A 55 8.71 -1.29 -11.93
N LYS A 56 9.70 -1.15 -11.04
CA LYS A 56 11.12 -1.16 -11.40
C LYS A 56 11.68 -2.57 -11.66
N PHE A 57 11.24 -3.58 -10.90
CA PHE A 57 11.70 -4.96 -11.02
C PHE A 57 10.67 -5.89 -11.67
N GLY A 58 9.39 -5.76 -11.32
CA GLY A 58 8.33 -6.63 -11.86
C GLY A 58 8.06 -6.40 -13.34
N TRP A 59 8.19 -5.17 -13.86
CA TRP A 59 8.01 -4.90 -15.29
C TRP A 59 9.21 -5.35 -16.13
N GLY A 60 10.36 -5.64 -15.51
CA GLY A 60 11.50 -6.29 -16.17
C GLY A 60 11.29 -7.80 -16.34
N PHE A 61 10.48 -8.43 -15.49
CA PHE A 61 10.12 -9.85 -15.57
C PHE A 61 9.01 -10.14 -16.60
N ILE A 62 8.18 -9.15 -16.94
CA ILE A 62 7.10 -9.25 -17.94
C ILE A 62 7.58 -8.64 -19.27
N ARG A 63 8.77 -9.05 -19.75
CA ARG A 63 9.28 -8.71 -21.07
C ARG A 63 8.90 -9.77 -22.09
#